data_AF-A0A7R9I2K0-F1
#
_entry.id   AF-A0A7R9I2K0-F1
#
_cell.length_a   1.000
_cell.length_b   1.000
_cell.length_c   1.000
_cell.angle_alpha   90.00
_cell.angle_beta   90.00
_cell.angle_gamma   90.00
#
_symmetry.space_group_name_H-M   'P 1'
#
loop_
_entity.id
_entity.type
_entity.pdbx_description
1 polymer ?
#
loop_
_entity_poly.entity_id
_entity_poly.type
_entity_poly.pdbx_seq_one_letter_code
_entity_poly.pdbx_strand_id
1 'polypeptide(L)'
;MRYGHFEMVRLGIGRKLDVNRMFALWRIDAPWQPVTKKGQGQRMGGGKGAIDHYVTPIKAGRVIVEIGGNCEFSEVKPMLEMVAHKLPFKAEVVSQEIMEKKAEKELREERDNLNPYTFKYVVQNNMGGCQNWISPYDRKWFGKHQ
;
A
#
# COMPACT_ATOMS: atom_id res chain seq x y z
N MET A 1 -2.69 5.17 7.87
CA MET A 1 -4.14 4.87 7.95
C MET A 1 -4.66 5.30 9.30
N ARG A 2 -5.78 6.05 9.34
CA ARG A 2 -6.40 6.57 10.58
C ARG A 2 -7.50 5.63 11.08
N TYR A 3 -7.88 5.75 12.34
CA TYR A 3 -8.96 4.96 12.96
C TYR A 3 -10.26 4.93 12.11
N GLY A 4 -10.70 6.07 11.58
CA GLY A 4 -11.90 6.12 10.74
C GLY A 4 -11.84 5.23 9.49
N HIS A 5 -10.65 5.01 8.92
CA HIS A 5 -10.49 4.09 7.79
C HIS A 5 -10.61 2.63 8.21
N PHE A 6 -10.15 2.28 9.42
CA PHE A 6 -10.34 0.93 9.96
C PHE A 6 -11.83 0.63 10.14
N GLU A 7 -12.58 1.59 10.68
CA GLU A 7 -14.02 1.42 10.91
C GLU A 7 -14.80 1.32 9.59
N MET A 8 -14.42 2.11 8.58
CA MET A 8 -14.97 2.01 7.24
C MET A 8 -14.78 0.62 6.64
N VAL A 9 -13.56 0.07 6.73
CA VAL A 9 -13.24 -1.28 6.25
C VAL A 9 -14.02 -2.34 7.04
N ARG A 10 -14.03 -2.24 8.38
CA ARG A 10 -14.73 -3.17 9.28
C ARG A 10 -16.22 -3.25 8.96
N LEU A 11 -16.88 -2.10 8.81
CA LEU A 11 -18.30 -2.04 8.44
C LEU A 11 -18.55 -2.46 7.00
N GLY A 12 -17.64 -2.11 6.08
CA GLY A 12 -17.75 -2.47 4.66
C GLY A 12 -17.72 -3.98 4.44
N ILE A 13 -16.81 -4.68 5.13
CA ILE A 13 -16.67 -6.13 5.05
C ILE A 13 -17.72 -6.82 5.93
N GLY A 14 -17.86 -6.41 7.19
CA GLY A 14 -18.72 -7.07 8.16
C GLY A 14 -20.21 -7.09 7.80
N ARG A 15 -20.69 -6.15 6.98
CA ARG A 15 -22.09 -6.15 6.49
C ARG A 15 -22.36 -7.16 5.38
N LYS A 16 -21.33 -7.62 4.67
CA LYS A 16 -21.45 -8.48 3.48
C LYS A 16 -20.82 -9.86 3.67
N LEU A 17 -20.03 -10.05 4.73
CA LEU A 17 -19.36 -11.30 5.04
C LEU A 17 -20.34 -12.33 5.60
N ASP A 18 -20.37 -13.54 5.02
CA ASP A 18 -21.08 -14.68 5.60
C ASP A 18 -20.21 -15.35 6.67
N VAL A 19 -20.60 -15.18 7.94
CA VAL A 19 -19.84 -15.63 9.11
C VAL A 19 -19.73 -17.16 9.21
N ASN A 20 -20.64 -17.91 8.58
CA ASN A 20 -20.61 -19.37 8.64
C ASN A 20 -19.60 -20.00 7.67
N ARG A 21 -19.36 -19.32 6.54
CA ARG A 21 -18.51 -19.83 5.45
C ARG A 21 -17.18 -19.10 5.35
N MET A 22 -17.11 -17.86 5.79
CA MET A 22 -16.00 -16.93 5.55
C MET A 22 -15.52 -16.29 6.84
N PHE A 23 -14.25 -15.90 6.86
CA PHE A 23 -13.65 -15.11 7.93
C PHE A 23 -12.75 -14.02 7.35
N ALA A 24 -12.61 -12.91 8.08
CA ALA A 24 -11.73 -11.80 7.73
C ALA A 24 -10.69 -11.58 8.82
N LEU A 25 -9.43 -11.44 8.42
CA LEU A 25 -8.29 -11.20 9.31
C LEU A 25 -7.62 -9.87 8.99
N TRP A 26 -7.34 -9.11 10.03
CA TRP A 26 -6.52 -7.92 9.92
C TRP A 26 -5.04 -8.31 9.86
N ARG A 27 -4.33 -7.78 8.87
CA ARG A 27 -2.89 -7.98 8.69
C ARG A 27 -2.06 -6.77 9.05
N ILE A 28 -2.73 -5.69 9.46
CA ILE A 28 -2.11 -4.47 9.92
C ILE A 28 -2.39 -4.28 11.40
N ASP A 29 -1.42 -3.70 12.09
CA ASP A 29 -1.53 -3.40 13.52
C ASP A 29 -2.50 -2.24 13.77
N ALA A 30 -2.99 -2.18 15.00
CA ALA A 30 -3.75 -1.05 15.49
C ALA A 30 -2.94 0.26 15.34
N PRO A 31 -3.60 1.43 15.19
CA PRO A 31 -2.91 2.71 15.08
C PRO A 31 -2.00 2.97 16.28
N TRP A 32 -0.70 3.05 16.05
CA TRP A 32 0.31 3.17 17.10
C TRP A 32 1.22 4.38 16.93
N GLN A 33 1.37 4.93 15.72
CA GLN A 33 2.27 6.04 15.46
C GLN A 33 1.58 7.38 15.81
N PRO A 34 2.08 8.15 16.78
CA PRO A 34 1.45 9.41 17.19
C PRO A 34 1.70 10.51 16.14
N VAL A 35 0.64 11.22 15.78
CA VAL A 35 0.69 12.43 14.95
C VAL A 35 0.40 13.63 15.83
N THR A 36 1.34 14.57 15.92
CA THR A 36 1.19 15.79 16.71
C THR A 36 0.64 16.94 15.88
N LYS A 37 -0.24 17.75 16.46
CA LYS A 37 -0.83 18.92 15.80
C LYS A 37 -0.76 20.13 16.74
N LYS A 38 -0.38 21.29 16.20
CA LYS A 38 -0.50 22.57 16.93
C LYS A 38 -1.90 23.14 16.77
N GLY A 39 -2.34 23.92 17.75
CA GLY A 39 -3.59 24.66 17.67
C GLY A 39 -3.64 25.57 16.42
N GLN A 40 -4.81 25.69 15.83
CA GLN A 40 -5.01 26.56 14.67
C GLN A 40 -4.77 28.03 15.06
N GLY A 41 -4.06 28.79 14.22
CA GLY A 41 -3.74 30.20 14.47
C GLY A 41 -2.47 30.47 15.29
N GLN A 42 -1.74 29.43 15.70
CA GLN A 42 -0.45 29.59 16.38
C GLN A 42 0.66 29.96 15.39
N ARG A 43 1.60 30.81 15.85
CA ARG A 43 2.82 31.15 15.08
C ARG A 43 3.81 29.96 15.08
N MET A 44 4.79 30.02 14.18
CA MET A 44 5.91 29.06 14.17
C MET A 44 6.78 29.22 15.43
N GLY A 45 7.42 28.14 15.89
CA GLY A 45 8.18 28.10 17.15
C GLY A 45 7.37 27.58 18.35
N GLY A 46 7.91 27.70 19.57
CA GLY A 46 7.20 27.32 20.81
C GLY A 46 7.13 25.81 21.10
N GLY A 47 8.04 25.01 20.54
CA GLY A 47 8.11 23.57 20.80
C GLY A 47 7.19 22.70 19.93
N LYS A 48 7.07 21.42 20.28
CA LYS A 48 6.23 20.43 19.57
C LYS A 48 4.78 20.49 20.10
N GLY A 49 3.80 20.27 19.21
CA GLY A 49 2.39 20.20 19.61
C GLY A 49 2.04 18.93 20.39
N ALA A 50 0.84 18.92 20.99
CA ALA A 50 0.28 17.73 21.62
C ALA A 50 -0.06 16.64 20.58
N ILE A 51 -0.24 15.40 21.04
CA ILE A 51 -0.68 14.28 20.22
C ILE A 51 -2.16 14.48 19.87
N ASP A 52 -2.48 14.45 18.57
CA ASP A 52 -3.83 14.64 18.03
C ASP A 52 -4.51 13.29 17.76
N HIS A 53 -3.83 12.40 17.03
CA HIS A 53 -4.33 11.06 16.73
C HIS A 53 -3.19 10.09 16.44
N TYR A 54 -3.53 8.79 16.41
CA TYR A 54 -2.61 7.73 16.02
C TYR A 54 -2.90 7.23 14.60
N VAL A 55 -1.84 6.80 13.91
CA VAL A 55 -1.91 6.22 12.57
C VAL A 55 -1.11 4.93 12.47
N THR A 56 -1.48 4.07 11.52
CA THR A 56 -0.66 2.94 11.08
C THR A 56 0.01 3.29 9.74
N PRO A 57 1.34 3.37 9.64
CA PRO A 57 2.03 3.57 8.37
C PRO A 57 1.94 2.29 7.50
N ILE A 58 1.66 2.45 6.22
CA ILE A 58 1.47 1.33 5.27
C ILE A 58 2.41 1.56 4.08
N LYS A 59 3.21 0.54 3.74
CA LYS A 59 4.09 0.54 2.57
C LYS A 59 3.39 -0.09 1.36
N ALA A 60 3.87 0.21 0.16
CA ALA A 60 3.40 -0.45 -1.07
C ALA A 60 3.59 -1.98 -0.98
N GLY A 61 2.62 -2.73 -1.50
CA GLY A 61 2.62 -4.20 -1.46
C GLY A 61 2.20 -4.82 -0.11
N ARG A 62 1.84 -4.03 0.90
CA ARG A 62 1.35 -4.55 2.18
C ARG A 62 -0.11 -5.00 2.08
N VAL A 63 -0.38 -6.24 2.49
CA VAL A 63 -1.74 -6.76 2.66
C VAL A 63 -2.40 -6.14 3.90
N ILE A 64 -3.65 -5.70 3.75
CA ILE A 64 -4.40 -4.97 4.79
C ILE A 64 -5.38 -5.90 5.50
N VAL A 65 -6.26 -6.52 4.71
CA VAL A 65 -7.24 -7.49 5.17
C VAL A 65 -7.10 -8.73 4.30
N GLU A 66 -7.10 -9.88 4.94
CA GLU A 66 -7.19 -11.19 4.29
C GLU A 66 -8.58 -11.75 4.54
N ILE A 67 -9.20 -12.30 3.50
CA ILE A 67 -10.47 -13.03 3.60
C ILE A 67 -10.18 -14.47 3.22
N GLY A 68 -10.61 -15.39 4.08
CA GLY A 68 -10.49 -16.83 3.86
C GLY A 68 -11.80 -17.54 4.15
N GLY A 69 -11.86 -18.83 3.81
CA GLY A 69 -13.05 -19.66 3.97
C GLY A 69 -13.50 -20.30 2.65
N ASN A 70 -14.69 -20.90 2.66
CA ASN A 70 -15.27 -21.55 1.49
C ASN A 70 -16.08 -20.53 0.66
N CYS A 71 -15.36 -19.70 -0.10
CA CYS A 71 -15.92 -18.66 -0.97
C CYS A 71 -15.13 -18.56 -2.28
N GLU A 72 -15.84 -18.18 -3.34
CA GLU A 72 -15.21 -17.89 -4.62
C GLU A 72 -14.71 -16.44 -4.70
N PHE A 73 -13.67 -16.19 -5.49
CA PHE A 73 -13.15 -14.84 -5.69
C PHE A 73 -14.20 -13.89 -6.29
N SER A 74 -15.12 -14.40 -7.10
CA SER A 74 -16.25 -13.69 -7.69
C SER A 74 -17.19 -13.08 -6.64
N GLU A 75 -17.44 -13.79 -5.54
CA GLU A 75 -18.29 -13.33 -4.43
C GLU A 75 -17.62 -12.21 -3.62
N VAL A 76 -16.31 -12.36 -3.39
CA VAL A 76 -15.54 -11.46 -2.49
C VAL A 76 -15.08 -10.19 -3.21
N LYS A 77 -14.77 -10.28 -4.50
CA LYS A 77 -14.20 -9.19 -5.30
C LYS A 77 -15.02 -7.90 -5.24
N PRO A 78 -16.34 -7.88 -5.49
CA PRO A 78 -17.13 -6.64 -5.45
C PRO A 78 -17.14 -5.99 -4.07
N MET A 79 -17.14 -6.80 -3.00
CA MET A 79 -17.08 -6.30 -1.63
C MET A 79 -15.76 -5.59 -1.36
N LEU A 80 -14.63 -6.25 -1.68
CA LEU A 80 -13.30 -5.72 -1.44
C LEU A 80 -12.98 -4.53 -2.37
N GLU A 81 -13.49 -4.51 -3.60
CA GLU A 81 -13.29 -3.39 -4.52
C GLU A 81 -13.91 -2.10 -3.98
N MET A 82 -15.15 -2.13 -3.47
CA MET A 82 -15.75 -0.93 -2.86
C MET A 82 -14.93 -0.40 -1.68
N VAL A 83 -14.33 -1.31 -0.89
CA VAL A 83 -13.47 -0.92 0.24
C VAL A 83 -12.15 -0.34 -0.28
N ALA A 84 -11.54 -0.98 -1.28
CA ALA A 84 -10.30 -0.53 -1.91
C ALA A 84 -10.42 0.89 -2.49
N HIS A 85 -11.54 1.20 -3.14
CA HIS A 85 -11.82 2.55 -3.66
C HIS A 85 -11.96 3.63 -2.59
N LYS A 86 -12.30 3.26 -1.35
CA LYS A 86 -12.44 4.19 -0.22
C LYS A 86 -11.15 4.37 0.58
N LEU A 87 -10.12 3.58 0.31
CA LEU A 87 -8.83 3.71 0.98
C LEU A 87 -8.10 4.97 0.49
N PRO A 88 -7.27 5.61 1.35
CA PRO A 88 -6.57 6.84 1.00
C PRO A 88 -5.38 6.63 0.03
N PHE A 89 -5.19 5.42 -0.48
CA PHE A 89 -4.11 5.05 -1.40
C PHE A 89 -4.65 4.04 -2.42
N LYS A 90 -3.93 3.88 -3.53
CA LYS A 90 -4.26 2.88 -4.55
C LYS A 90 -4.15 1.49 -3.94
N ALA A 91 -5.28 0.81 -3.84
CA ALA A 91 -5.40 -0.56 -3.36
C ALA A 91 -6.01 -1.42 -4.47
N GLU A 92 -5.64 -2.69 -4.49
CA GLU A 92 -6.11 -3.65 -5.46
C GLU A 92 -6.54 -4.94 -4.76
N VAL A 93 -7.60 -5.55 -5.26
CA VAL A 93 -8.07 -6.86 -4.78
C VAL A 93 -7.31 -7.94 -5.53
N VAL A 94 -6.64 -8.81 -4.78
CA VAL A 94 -5.78 -9.85 -5.34
C VAL A 94 -6.09 -11.20 -4.71
N SER A 95 -5.97 -12.25 -5.52
CA SER A 95 -5.89 -13.64 -5.07
C SER A 95 -4.47 -14.16 -5.29
N GLN A 96 -4.15 -15.33 -4.73
CA GLN A 96 -2.85 -15.96 -4.94
C GLN A 96 -2.53 -16.13 -6.43
N GLU A 97 -3.48 -16.68 -7.21
CA GLU A 97 -3.30 -16.89 -8.65
C GLU A 97 -3.08 -15.58 -9.42
N ILE A 98 -3.79 -14.50 -9.04
CA ILE A 98 -3.60 -13.18 -9.66
C ILE A 98 -2.20 -12.61 -9.34
N MET A 99 -1.71 -12.82 -8.12
CA MET A 99 -0.38 -12.38 -7.72
C MET A 99 0.72 -13.13 -8.47
N GLU A 100 0.59 -14.45 -8.61
CA GLU A 100 1.53 -15.29 -9.38
C GLU A 100 1.57 -14.86 -10.85
N LYS A 101 0.41 -14.68 -11.49
CA LYS A 101 0.29 -14.20 -12.88
C LYS A 101 0.91 -12.81 -13.08
N LYS A 102 0.80 -11.91 -12.10
CA LYS A 102 1.44 -10.59 -12.15
C LYS A 102 2.96 -10.69 -12.06
N ALA A 103 3.47 -11.51 -11.15
CA ALA A 103 4.90 -11.73 -11.02
C ALA A 103 5.49 -12.31 -12.32
N GLU A 104 4.81 -13.30 -12.92
CA GLU A 104 5.19 -13.86 -14.22
C GLU A 104 5.15 -12.81 -15.33
N LYS A 105 4.13 -11.96 -15.36
CA LYS A 105 4.02 -10.88 -16.34
C LYS A 105 5.15 -9.86 -16.21
N GLU A 106 5.49 -9.45 -14.99
CA GLU A 106 6.60 -8.54 -14.73
C GLU A 106 7.94 -9.13 -15.19
N LEU A 107 8.20 -10.41 -14.88
CA LEU A 107 9.41 -11.12 -15.33
C LEU A 107 9.46 -11.23 -16.85
N ARG A 108 8.32 -11.51 -17.48
CA ARG A 108 8.21 -11.57 -18.93
C ARG A 108 8.49 -10.22 -19.57
N GLU A 109 7.91 -9.13 -19.04
CA GLU A 109 8.15 -7.77 -19.51
C GLU A 109 9.62 -7.36 -19.36
N GLU A 110 10.27 -7.74 -18.27
CA GLU A 110 11.71 -7.48 -18.06
C GLU A 110 12.57 -8.24 -19.07
N ARG A 111 12.24 -9.51 -19.35
CA ARG A 111 12.96 -10.35 -20.32
C ARG A 111 12.75 -9.87 -21.76
N ASP A 112 11.51 -9.53 -22.11
CA ASP A 112 11.11 -9.13 -23.47
C ASP A 112 11.45 -7.65 -23.75
N ASN A 113 12.01 -6.91 -22.77
CA ASN A 113 12.41 -5.52 -22.92
C ASN A 113 13.58 -5.37 -23.90
N LEU A 114 13.30 -4.79 -25.08
CA LEU A 114 14.29 -4.54 -26.11
C LEU A 114 15.19 -3.32 -25.83
N ASN A 115 14.80 -2.44 -24.90
CA ASN A 115 15.58 -1.24 -24.60
C ASN A 115 16.86 -1.60 -23.85
N PRO A 116 18.06 -1.36 -24.42
CA PRO A 116 19.33 -1.66 -23.76
C PRO A 116 19.58 -0.79 -22.53
N TYR A 117 18.97 0.40 -22.46
CA TYR A 117 19.14 1.35 -21.36
C TYR A 117 17.97 1.27 -20.39
N THR A 118 17.98 0.24 -19.54
CA THR A 118 17.04 0.16 -18.41
C THR A 118 17.41 1.17 -17.33
N PHE A 119 16.42 1.65 -16.57
CA PHE A 119 16.67 2.56 -15.45
C PHE A 119 17.68 1.98 -14.45
N LYS A 120 17.56 0.67 -14.18
CA LYS A 120 18.51 -0.09 -13.36
C LYS A 120 19.93 0.02 -13.91
N TYR A 121 20.12 -0.23 -15.19
CA TYR A 121 21.42 -0.16 -15.85
C TYR A 121 22.03 1.25 -15.81
N VAL A 122 21.25 2.28 -16.13
CA VAL A 122 21.69 3.69 -16.14
C VAL A 122 22.18 4.11 -14.74
N VAL A 123 21.41 3.78 -13.71
CA VAL A 123 21.73 4.14 -12.32
C VAL A 123 22.95 3.39 -11.78
N GLN A 124 23.06 2.09 -12.07
CA GLN A 124 24.19 1.27 -11.61
C GLN A 124 25.52 1.74 -12.21
N ASN A 125 25.52 2.13 -13.49
CA ASN A 125 26.73 2.59 -14.18
C ASN A 125 27.00 4.09 -14.00
N ASN A 126 26.19 4.80 -13.19
CA ASN A 126 26.27 6.26 -13.01
C ASN A 126 26.36 7.02 -14.34
N MET A 127 25.57 6.60 -15.34
CA MET A 127 25.64 7.18 -16.68
C MET A 127 25.26 8.66 -16.62
N GLY A 128 26.06 9.52 -17.26
CA GLY A 128 25.84 10.98 -17.25
C GLY A 128 25.92 11.61 -15.85
N GLY A 129 26.51 10.95 -14.86
CA GLY A 129 26.56 11.45 -13.49
C GLY A 129 25.18 11.48 -12.80
N CYS A 130 24.24 10.64 -13.24
CA CYS A 130 22.86 10.63 -12.74
C CYS A 130 22.77 10.45 -11.21
N GLN A 131 23.77 9.81 -10.58
CA GLN A 131 23.80 9.59 -9.14
C GLN A 131 23.84 10.90 -8.34
N ASN A 132 24.35 11.99 -8.91
CA ASN A 132 24.37 13.31 -8.27
C ASN A 132 22.97 13.94 -8.18
N TRP A 133 22.03 13.47 -8.99
CA TRP A 133 20.69 14.04 -9.14
C TRP A 133 19.59 13.18 -8.51
N ILE A 134 19.83 11.88 -8.34
CA ILE A 134 18.86 10.93 -7.79
C ILE A 134 19.07 10.67 -6.29
N SER A 135 17.99 10.29 -5.61
CA SER A 135 18.05 9.92 -4.19
C SER A 135 18.83 8.61 -3.98
N PRO A 136 19.50 8.42 -2.84
CA PRO A 136 20.05 7.12 -2.46
C PRO A 136 19.02 5.98 -2.48
N TYR A 137 17.74 6.28 -2.27
CA TYR A 137 16.66 5.29 -2.33
C TYR A 137 16.34 4.87 -3.77
N ASP A 138 16.46 5.77 -4.74
CA ASP A 138 16.25 5.45 -6.16
C ASP A 138 17.33 4.50 -6.67
N ARG A 139 18.53 4.56 -6.07
CA ARG A 139 19.62 3.60 -6.33
C ARG A 139 19.30 2.19 -5.83
N LYS A 140 18.44 2.08 -4.81
CA LYS A 140 18.01 0.80 -4.24
C LYS A 140 16.79 0.23 -4.95
N TRP A 141 15.82 1.09 -5.28
CA TRP A 141 14.52 0.69 -5.79
C TRP A 141 14.34 0.89 -7.30
N PHE A 142 15.36 1.44 -7.97
CA PHE A 142 15.43 1.59 -9.43
C PHE A 142 14.18 2.24 -10.04
N GLY A 143 13.69 3.32 -9.41
CA GLY A 143 12.57 4.11 -9.91
C GLY A 143 11.19 3.44 -9.77
N LYS A 144 11.09 2.28 -9.09
CA LYS A 144 9.80 1.61 -8.84
C LYS A 144 8.90 2.34 -7.83
N HIS A 145 9.47 3.26 -7.06
CA HIS A 145 8.77 4.04 -6.04
C HIS A 145 9.19 5.50 -6.19
N GLN A 146 8.22 6.42 -6.05
CA GLN A 146 8.41 7.87 -6.14
C GLN A 146 7.72 8.56 -4.97
#